data_AF-A0A545U2A5-F1
#
_entry.id   AF-A0A545U2A5-F1
#
_cell.length_a   1.000
_cell.length_b   1.000
_cell.length_c   1.000
_cell.angle_alpha   90.00
_cell.angle_beta   90.00
_cell.angle_gamma   90.00
#
_symmetry.space_group_name_H-M   'P 1'
#
loop_
_entity.id
_entity.type
_entity.pdbx_description
1 polymer ?
#
loop_
_entity_poly.entity_id
_entity_poly.type
_entity_poly.pdbx_seq_one_letter_code
_entity_poly.pdbx_strand_id
1 'polypeptide(L)'
;MDAAAVSQLVEEEIALIERPELAEAIRASLVLPRLESREWDYGEEGQTYPCWIVVEHKESNTGIAYCEQGFGPSSPWGLLVLEGPHRNMGTDAAWFRFLGDAVQESAVWNGDSPPDFEVR
;
A
#
# COMPACT_ATOMS: atom_id res chain seq x y z
N MET A 1 15.26 0.49 -6.93
CA MET A 1 14.47 1.72 -7.13
C MET A 1 14.81 2.74 -6.02
N ASP A 2 14.63 4.04 -6.25
CA ASP A 2 14.82 5.08 -5.24
C ASP A 2 13.50 5.84 -4.94
N ALA A 3 13.53 6.77 -3.99
CA ALA A 3 12.33 7.50 -3.57
C ALA A 3 11.70 8.33 -4.70
N ALA A 4 12.50 8.90 -5.60
CA ALA A 4 12.01 9.72 -6.70
C ALA A 4 11.27 8.86 -7.74
N ALA A 5 11.82 7.69 -8.07
CA ALA A 5 11.18 6.72 -8.94
C ALA A 5 9.86 6.19 -8.33
N VAL A 6 9.81 5.98 -7.01
CA VAL A 6 8.56 5.60 -6.32
C VAL A 6 7.52 6.72 -6.38
N SER A 7 7.92 7.96 -6.10
CA SER A 7 7.02 9.12 -6.22
C SER A 7 6.44 9.24 -7.63
N GLN A 8 7.27 9.04 -8.67
CA GLN A 8 6.80 9.05 -10.04
C GLN A 8 5.78 7.93 -10.31
N LEU A 9 6.08 6.70 -9.86
CA LEU A 9 5.16 5.57 -9.99
C LEU A 9 3.82 5.83 -9.31
N VAL A 10 3.83 6.41 -8.11
CA VAL A 10 2.61 6.80 -7.38
C VAL A 10 1.80 7.81 -8.18
N GLU A 11 2.44 8.82 -8.78
CA GLU A 11 1.74 9.81 -9.61
C GLU A 11 1.14 9.19 -10.88
N GLU A 12 1.86 8.26 -11.51
CA GLU A 12 1.36 7.52 -12.67
C GLU A 12 0.12 6.68 -12.31
N GLU A 13 0.13 5.99 -11.16
CA GLU A 13 -1.02 5.24 -10.68
C GLU A 13 -2.21 6.15 -10.35
N ILE A 14 -1.98 7.29 -9.68
CA ILE A 14 -3.06 8.23 -9.38
C ILE A 14 -3.68 8.79 -10.66
N ALA A 15 -2.87 9.02 -11.70
CA ALA A 15 -3.37 9.50 -13.00
C ALA A 15 -4.28 8.50 -13.73
N LEU A 16 -4.22 7.20 -13.37
CA LEU A 16 -5.08 6.15 -13.92
C LEU A 16 -6.41 6.03 -13.17
N ILE A 17 -6.57 6.69 -12.02
CA ILE A 17 -7.79 6.60 -11.20
C ILE A 17 -8.90 7.45 -11.81
N GLU A 18 -10.00 6.80 -12.20
CA GLU A 18 -11.15 7.48 -12.79
C GLU A 18 -12.00 8.26 -11.77
N ARG A 19 -11.95 7.87 -10.50
CA ARG A 19 -12.72 8.47 -9.38
C ARG A 19 -11.97 9.65 -8.76
N PRO A 20 -12.34 10.91 -9.04
CA PRO A 20 -11.59 12.07 -8.56
C PRO A 20 -11.52 12.13 -7.04
N GLU A 21 -12.58 11.71 -6.35
CA GLU A 21 -12.63 11.69 -4.89
C GLU A 21 -11.61 10.74 -4.26
N LEU A 22 -11.35 9.59 -4.90
CA LEU A 22 -10.33 8.63 -4.46
C LEU A 22 -8.93 9.18 -4.74
N ALA A 23 -8.70 9.76 -5.92
CA ALA A 23 -7.44 10.40 -6.25
C ALA A 23 -7.08 11.53 -5.27
N GLU A 24 -8.03 12.39 -4.90
CA GLU A 24 -7.84 13.44 -3.90
C GLU A 24 -7.55 12.88 -2.51
N ALA A 25 -8.25 11.81 -2.09
CA ALA A 25 -7.98 11.15 -0.81
C ALA A 25 -6.55 10.60 -0.74
N ILE A 26 -6.07 9.96 -1.81
CA ILE A 26 -4.69 9.47 -1.91
C ILE A 26 -3.72 10.63 -1.76
N ARG A 27 -3.90 11.70 -2.56
CA ARG A 27 -3.03 12.88 -2.55
C ARG A 27 -2.93 13.54 -1.19
N ALA A 28 -4.05 13.62 -0.46
CA ALA A 28 -4.09 14.18 0.88
C ALA A 28 -3.35 13.34 1.93
N SER A 29 -3.18 12.04 1.68
CA SER A 29 -2.56 11.08 2.60
C SER A 29 -1.15 10.64 2.17
N LEU A 30 -0.61 11.17 1.08
CA LEU A 30 0.75 10.89 0.64
C LEU A 30 1.78 11.35 1.67
N VAL A 31 2.79 10.51 1.88
CA VAL A 31 4.02 10.84 2.61
C VAL A 31 5.21 10.82 1.66
N LEU A 32 6.32 11.41 2.08
CA LEU A 32 7.59 11.23 1.37
C LEU A 32 7.93 9.72 1.36
N PRO A 33 8.17 9.08 0.19
CA PRO A 33 8.44 7.66 0.15
C PRO A 33 9.57 7.27 1.08
N ARG A 34 9.26 6.38 2.02
CA ARG A 34 10.19 5.94 3.06
C ARG A 34 10.49 4.46 2.89
N LEU A 35 11.75 4.15 2.66
CA LEU A 35 12.20 2.77 2.54
C LEU A 35 12.22 2.10 3.91
N GLU A 36 11.62 0.93 3.98
CA GLU A 36 11.57 0.08 5.16
C GLU A 36 11.90 -1.36 4.80
N SER A 37 12.63 -2.05 5.68
CA SER A 37 12.73 -3.52 5.62
C SER A 37 11.56 -4.15 6.37
N ARG A 38 10.80 -5.00 5.69
CA ARG A 38 9.61 -5.68 6.22
C ARG A 38 9.80 -7.19 6.24
N GLU A 39 9.41 -7.82 7.35
CA GLU A 39 9.55 -9.27 7.55
C GLU A 39 8.60 -10.05 6.64
N TRP A 40 9.09 -11.17 6.12
CA TRP A 40 8.35 -12.05 5.22
C TRP A 40 8.06 -13.40 5.87
N ASP A 41 6.81 -13.60 6.29
CA ASP A 41 6.39 -14.77 7.07
C ASP A 41 6.53 -16.10 6.34
N TYR A 42 6.56 -16.08 5.01
CA TYR A 42 6.64 -17.29 4.17
C TYR A 42 8.08 -17.63 3.76
N GLY A 43 9.06 -16.97 4.36
CA GLY A 43 10.47 -17.05 4.01
C GLY A 43 11.33 -17.82 4.99
N GLU A 44 12.64 -17.62 4.88
CA GLU A 44 13.57 -17.99 5.94
C GLU A 44 13.37 -17.12 7.18
N GLU A 45 13.75 -17.64 8.36
CA GLU A 45 13.67 -16.89 9.61
C GLU A 45 14.47 -15.58 9.50
N GLY A 46 13.83 -14.46 9.81
CA GLY A 46 14.43 -13.12 9.69
C GLY A 46 14.57 -12.60 8.26
N GLN A 47 14.00 -13.29 7.26
CA GLN A 47 13.97 -12.79 5.89
C GLN A 47 13.14 -11.51 5.82
N THR A 48 13.72 -10.48 5.18
CA THR A 48 13.05 -9.20 4.96
C THR A 48 13.16 -8.76 3.51
N TYR A 49 12.19 -7.96 3.07
CA TYR A 49 12.22 -7.32 1.76
C TYR A 49 12.07 -5.79 1.88
N PRO A 50 12.61 -5.03 0.90
CA PRO A 50 12.44 -3.60 0.83
C PRO A 50 11.01 -3.24 0.43
N CYS A 51 10.39 -2.38 1.22
CA CYS A 51 9.08 -1.81 1.00
C CYS A 51 9.12 -0.30 1.10
N TRP A 52 8.45 0.40 0.21
CA TRP A 52 8.35 1.86 0.21
C TRP A 52 6.99 2.27 0.74
N ILE A 53 6.95 2.85 1.95
CA ILE A 53 5.71 3.42 2.49
C ILE A 53 5.43 4.73 1.78
N VAL A 54 4.25 4.84 1.18
CA VAL A 54 3.84 6.01 0.37
C VAL A 54 2.57 6.69 0.88
N VAL A 55 1.75 5.98 1.64
CA VAL A 55 0.55 6.49 2.30
C VAL A 55 0.56 6.02 3.75
N GLU A 56 0.23 6.91 4.69
CA GLU A 56 0.10 6.58 6.11
C GLU A 56 -1.25 7.03 6.67
N HIS A 57 -1.90 6.16 7.44
CA HIS A 57 -3.06 6.49 8.25
C HIS A 57 -2.78 6.13 9.71
N LYS A 58 -2.36 7.15 10.47
CA LYS A 58 -1.88 6.97 11.85
C LYS A 58 -2.96 6.48 12.82
N GLU A 59 -4.21 6.89 12.62
CA GLU A 59 -5.31 6.53 13.51
C GLU A 59 -5.62 5.02 13.49
N SER A 60 -5.51 4.38 12.32
CA SER A 60 -5.67 2.92 12.19
C SER A 60 -4.35 2.15 12.27
N ASN A 61 -3.20 2.83 12.41
CA ASN A 61 -1.86 2.21 12.34
C ASN A 61 -1.65 1.41 11.03
N THR A 62 -2.22 1.88 9.92
CA THR A 62 -2.04 1.24 8.61
C THR A 62 -1.45 2.20 7.58
N GLY A 63 -0.87 1.65 6.52
CA GLY A 63 -0.38 2.41 5.40
C GLY A 63 -0.32 1.57 4.14
N ILE A 64 -0.10 2.25 3.01
CA ILE A 64 0.11 1.59 1.73
C ILE A 64 1.59 1.62 1.38
N ALA A 65 2.10 0.46 1.01
CA ALA A 65 3.48 0.25 0.62
C ALA A 65 3.57 -0.24 -0.82
N TYR A 66 4.63 0.16 -1.53
CA TYR A 66 5.07 -0.49 -2.75
C TYR A 66 6.21 -1.47 -2.42
N CYS A 67 6.05 -2.74 -2.77
CA CYS A 67 7.10 -3.75 -2.61
C CYS A 67 7.17 -4.65 -3.84
N GLU A 68 8.32 -4.72 -4.49
CA GLU A 68 8.53 -5.58 -5.68
C GLU A 68 8.35 -7.07 -5.35
N GLN A 69 8.60 -7.45 -4.09
CA GLN A 69 8.45 -8.80 -3.55
C GLN A 69 7.16 -8.96 -2.74
N GLY A 70 6.11 -8.19 -3.05
CA GLY A 70 4.78 -8.34 -2.44
C GLY A 70 4.14 -9.70 -2.75
N PHE A 71 2.88 -9.73 -3.19
CA PHE A 71 2.30 -10.98 -3.70
C PHE A 71 2.72 -11.23 -5.16
N GLY A 72 4.04 -11.12 -5.41
CA GLY A 72 4.65 -11.14 -6.73
C GLY A 72 4.55 -9.80 -7.50
N PRO A 73 5.20 -9.71 -8.67
CA PRO A 73 5.27 -8.47 -9.45
C PRO A 73 3.93 -8.01 -10.02
N SER A 74 2.90 -8.86 -9.99
CA SER A 74 1.54 -8.52 -10.42
C SER A 74 0.73 -7.78 -9.35
N SER A 75 1.16 -7.84 -8.08
CA SER A 75 0.44 -7.25 -6.95
C SER A 75 1.42 -6.56 -5.99
N PRO A 76 2.05 -5.44 -6.40
CA PRO A 76 3.13 -4.81 -5.65
C PRO A 76 2.64 -3.84 -4.57
N TRP A 77 1.34 -3.51 -4.51
CA TRP A 77 0.78 -2.55 -3.56
C TRP A 77 0.23 -3.28 -2.34
N GLY A 78 0.81 -3.04 -1.16
CA GLY A 78 0.45 -3.70 0.08
C GLY A 78 -0.24 -2.76 1.07
N LEU A 79 -1.38 -3.16 1.62
CA LEU A 79 -1.94 -2.58 2.84
C LEU A 79 -1.27 -3.24 4.04
N LEU A 80 -0.47 -2.47 4.78
CA LEU A 80 0.38 -2.97 5.87
C LEU A 80 0.09 -2.26 7.19
N VAL A 81 0.33 -2.97 8.30
CA VAL A 81 0.41 -2.37 9.64
C VAL A 81 1.73 -1.60 9.77
N LEU A 82 1.71 -0.35 10.25
CA LEU A 82 2.91 0.50 10.29
C LEU A 82 3.85 0.17 11.46
N GLU A 83 3.29 -0.03 12.65
CA GLU A 83 4.03 -0.25 13.89
C GLU A 83 3.54 -1.48 14.68
N GLY A 84 4.39 -2.01 15.56
CA GLY A 84 4.06 -3.10 16.47
C GLY A 84 4.48 -4.50 15.99
N PRO A 85 4.01 -5.57 16.65
CA PRO A 85 4.46 -6.94 16.38
C PRO A 85 3.97 -7.51 15.05
N HIS A 86 2.95 -6.89 14.43
CA HIS A 86 2.39 -7.28 13.14
C HIS A 86 3.00 -6.51 11.97
N ARG A 87 4.20 -5.94 12.15
CA ARG A 87 4.93 -5.18 11.12
C ARG A 87 5.59 -6.11 10.07
N ASN A 88 4.86 -7.13 9.63
CA ASN A 88 5.22 -8.04 8.56
C ASN A 88 4.56 -7.59 7.24
N MET A 89 4.96 -8.22 6.14
CA MET A 89 4.38 -8.03 4.81
C MET A 89 3.77 -9.33 4.26
N GLY A 90 3.46 -10.26 5.17
CA GLY A 90 2.98 -11.61 4.87
C GLY A 90 1.53 -11.82 5.30
N THR A 91 1.34 -12.51 6.42
CA THR A 91 0.06 -13.05 6.89
C THR A 91 -1.01 -11.98 7.11
N ASP A 92 -0.60 -10.81 7.60
CA ASP A 92 -1.51 -9.71 7.97
C ASP A 92 -1.58 -8.62 6.88
N ALA A 93 -1.00 -8.87 5.70
CA ALA A 93 -0.94 -7.93 4.60
C ALA A 93 -1.92 -8.30 3.47
N ALA A 94 -2.63 -7.30 2.95
CA ALA A 94 -3.40 -7.43 1.72
C ALA A 94 -2.62 -6.84 0.54
N TRP A 95 -2.60 -7.53 -0.60
CA TRP A 95 -1.83 -7.14 -1.78
C TRP A 95 -2.69 -6.93 -3.00
N PHE A 96 -2.44 -5.82 -3.69
CA PHE A 96 -3.26 -5.30 -4.77
C PHE A 96 -2.41 -5.02 -6.00
N ARG A 97 -3.07 -5.08 -7.16
CA ARG A 97 -2.45 -4.77 -8.44
C ARG A 97 -2.24 -3.28 -8.64
N PHE A 98 -3.18 -2.47 -8.15
CA PHE A 98 -3.19 -1.02 -8.34
C PHE A 98 -3.23 -0.28 -6.99
N LEU A 99 -2.63 0.90 -6.93
CA LEU A 99 -2.61 1.74 -5.73
C LEU A 99 -4.03 2.13 -5.29
N GLY A 100 -4.91 2.42 -6.25
CA GLY A 100 -6.29 2.80 -6.00
C GLY A 100 -7.06 1.76 -5.21
N ASP A 101 -6.95 0.48 -5.59
CA ASP A 101 -7.60 -0.64 -4.92
C ASP A 101 -7.11 -0.77 -3.47
N ALA A 102 -5.80 -0.65 -3.25
CA ALA A 102 -5.20 -0.74 -1.94
C ALA A 102 -5.69 0.36 -0.99
N VAL A 103 -5.85 1.59 -1.51
CA VAL A 103 -6.35 2.72 -0.72
C VAL A 103 -7.84 2.59 -0.46
N GLN A 104 -8.60 2.12 -1.44
CA GLN A 104 -10.04 1.90 -1.31
C GLN A 104 -10.39 0.88 -0.22
N GLU A 105 -9.56 -0.14 -0.04
CA GLU A 105 -9.67 -1.16 1.03
C GLU A 105 -9.07 -0.71 2.37
N SER A 106 -8.47 0.48 2.41
CA SER A 106 -7.82 1.01 3.61
C SER A 106 -8.72 1.99 4.36
N ALA A 107 -8.37 2.23 5.63
CA ALA A 107 -9.02 3.26 6.45
C ALA A 107 -8.80 4.71 5.96
N VAL A 108 -7.95 4.93 4.96
CA VAL A 108 -7.80 6.25 4.31
C VAL A 108 -9.06 6.63 3.53
N TRP A 109 -9.72 5.64 2.93
CA TRP A 109 -10.90 5.87 2.11
C TRP A 109 -12.18 5.86 2.96
N ASN A 110 -12.91 6.97 2.93
CA ASN A 110 -14.16 7.15 3.68
C ASN A 110 -15.39 7.38 2.78
N GLY A 111 -15.26 7.21 1.45
CA GLY A 111 -16.38 7.34 0.53
C GLY A 111 -17.01 6.00 0.15
N ASP A 112 -18.07 6.03 -0.65
CA ASP A 112 -18.83 4.83 -0.99
C ASP A 112 -17.97 3.83 -1.79
N SER A 113 -17.98 2.57 -1.34
CA SER A 113 -17.53 1.44 -2.14
C SER A 113 -18.49 1.25 -3.33
N PRO A 114 -17.98 0.91 -4.52
CA PRO A 114 -18.80 0.56 -5.67
C PRO A 114 -19.78 -0.55 -5.31
N PRO A 115 -21.01 -0.55 -5.87
CA PRO A 115 -22.02 -1.56 -5.57
C PRO A 115 -21.61 -2.99 -5.99
N ASP A 116 -20.57 -3.14 -6.80
CA ASP A 116 -19.98 -4.40 -7.29
C ASP A 116 -18.68 -4.81 -6.56
N PHE A 117 -18.32 -4.12 -5.47
CA PHE A 117 -17.18 -4.50 -4.65
C PHE A 117 -17.51 -5.74 -3.79
N GLU A 118 -17.18 -6.93 -4.30
CA GLU A 118 -17.21 -8.16 -3.48
C GLU A 118 -16.06 -8.13 -2.48
N VAL A 119 -16.41 -7.93 -1.19
CA VAL A 119 -15.53 -8.33 -0.08
C VAL A 119 -15.35 -9.85 -0.18
N ARG A 120 -14.15 -10.30 -0.57
CA ARG A 120 -13.79 -11.73 -0.60
C ARG A 120 -12.91 -12.11 0.57
#